data_AF-A0A017SVV9-F1
#
_entry.id   AF-A0A017SVV9-F1
#
_cell.length_a   1.000
_cell.length_b   1.000
_cell.length_c   1.000
_cell.angle_alpha   90.00
_cell.angle_beta   90.00
_cell.angle_gamma   90.00
#
_symmetry.space_group_name_H-M   'P 1'
#
loop_
_entity.id
_entity.type
_entity.pdbx_description
1 polymer ?
#
loop_
_entity_poly.entity_id
_entity_poly.type
_entity_poly.pdbx_seq_one_letter_code
_entity_poly.pdbx_strand_id
1 'polypeptide(L)'
;MAGKLSVALVCASVLHSPLASAQPSAGKMRSSPAAEAPMDPDKTARLSKSRELYSQGVAAYGKGRWQDAYTAFAGAWALNEHFTTAGNLGATELKLGLDSEAARHLAIYLQGLAGDPEASAREKENARAMMAEARARVGVIAPRVSVADAEIWVDGGRVAPSPPEGVLFVEPGEHRIEARAKGFQTALATVQVSRGERREVSLALPAVETPLAAGDGQEGEGGGELGRVARRGASSPADARDAQRAEPRTALIVMGAVATSLGVVAGTILTVTANGRSSDAEAYRKQLEATGTSCPPAATSGICGGLRGALSARDTLSSAAAWTFLGAGVVGGATVAYSVLASSRASASPRMGSRSTPSPRMWIAPGSVPAGVTLRGDF
;
A
#
# COMPACT_ATOMS: atom_id res chain seq x y z
N MET A 1 10.31 42.03 -7.94
CA MET A 1 11.40 41.72 -8.89
C MET A 1 11.32 40.23 -9.20
N ALA A 2 10.75 39.89 -10.37
CA ALA A 2 10.43 38.51 -10.73
C ALA A 2 11.61 37.88 -11.49
N GLY A 3 12.27 36.90 -10.86
CA GLY A 3 13.31 36.08 -11.49
C GLY A 3 12.67 34.92 -12.25
N LYS A 4 12.77 34.93 -13.58
CA LYS A 4 12.36 33.82 -14.45
C LYS A 4 13.38 32.69 -14.34
N LEU A 5 13.01 31.55 -13.76
CA LEU A 5 13.78 30.31 -13.90
C LEU A 5 13.49 29.70 -15.28
N SER A 6 14.44 29.83 -16.19
CA SER A 6 14.44 29.10 -17.46
C SER A 6 14.98 27.69 -17.23
N VAL A 7 14.11 26.69 -17.39
CA VAL A 7 14.49 25.27 -17.48
C VAL A 7 15.22 25.07 -18.81
N ALA A 8 16.52 24.78 -18.76
CA ALA A 8 17.35 24.57 -19.93
C ALA A 8 17.16 23.15 -20.49
N LEU A 9 16.72 23.11 -21.74
CA LEU A 9 16.62 21.96 -22.63
C LEU A 9 18.01 21.33 -22.85
N VAL A 10 18.16 20.01 -22.67
CA VAL A 10 19.36 19.28 -23.09
C VAL A 10 19.27 19.05 -24.61
N CYS A 11 19.90 19.92 -25.40
CA CYS A 11 20.04 19.75 -26.84
C CYS A 11 21.45 19.26 -27.18
N ALA A 12 21.54 18.04 -27.71
CA ALA A 12 22.75 17.51 -28.31
C ALA A 12 23.11 18.30 -29.57
N SER A 13 24.27 18.94 -29.56
CA SER A 13 24.80 19.70 -30.70
C SER A 13 25.68 18.78 -31.54
N VAL A 14 25.23 18.41 -32.74
CA VAL A 14 26.05 17.69 -33.72
C VAL A 14 26.87 18.71 -34.50
N LEU A 15 28.14 18.87 -34.13
CA LEU A 15 29.11 19.64 -34.90
C LEU A 15 29.64 18.80 -36.06
N HIS A 16 29.43 19.28 -37.28
CA HIS A 16 30.10 18.79 -38.48
C HIS A 16 31.56 19.26 -38.48
N SER A 17 32.50 18.34 -38.74
CA SER A 17 33.89 18.67 -39.06
C SER A 17 34.35 17.90 -40.31
N PRO A 18 35.27 18.47 -41.11
CA PRO A 18 35.51 18.07 -42.49
C PRO A 18 36.43 16.84 -42.61
N LEU A 19 36.29 16.15 -43.75
CA LEU A 19 37.09 14.99 -44.15
C LEU A 19 38.59 15.34 -44.21
N ALA A 20 39.39 14.62 -43.43
CA ALA A 20 40.84 14.50 -43.62
C ALA A 20 41.18 13.06 -44.01
N SER A 21 41.78 12.90 -45.19
CA SER A 21 42.19 11.63 -45.79
C SER A 21 43.46 11.11 -45.10
N ALA A 22 43.39 9.96 -44.43
CA ALA A 22 44.56 9.23 -43.94
C ALA A 22 44.49 7.75 -44.38
N GLN A 23 45.56 7.30 -45.06
CA GLN A 23 45.74 5.95 -45.59
C GLN A 23 46.04 4.90 -44.49
N PRO A 24 45.88 3.59 -44.78
CA PRO A 24 45.78 2.55 -43.77
C PRO A 24 47.16 1.99 -43.39
N SER A 25 47.50 2.07 -42.11
CA SER A 25 48.60 1.27 -41.53
C SER A 25 48.03 0.00 -40.90
N ALA A 26 48.55 -1.14 -41.35
CA ALA A 26 48.25 -2.46 -40.84
C ALA A 26 48.71 -2.61 -39.39
N GLY A 27 47.91 -3.29 -38.55
CA GLY A 27 48.36 -3.75 -37.25
C GLY A 27 47.43 -3.44 -36.08
N LYS A 28 46.20 -3.97 -36.11
CA LYS A 28 45.56 -4.47 -34.89
C LYS A 28 44.46 -5.45 -35.26
N MET A 29 44.69 -6.68 -34.84
CA MET A 29 43.75 -7.79 -34.81
C MET A 29 42.45 -7.26 -34.19
N ARG A 30 41.47 -6.93 -35.04
CA ARG A 30 40.12 -6.58 -34.60
C ARG A 30 39.57 -7.85 -33.99
N SER A 31 39.49 -7.92 -32.67
CA SER A 31 38.52 -8.79 -32.02
C SER A 31 37.18 -8.46 -32.66
N SER A 32 36.66 -9.39 -33.46
CA SER A 32 35.31 -9.31 -33.99
C SER A 32 34.40 -9.01 -32.81
N PRO A 33 33.51 -7.99 -32.87
CA PRO A 33 32.46 -7.90 -31.87
C PRO A 33 31.70 -9.22 -31.99
N ALA A 34 31.73 -10.02 -30.92
CA ALA A 34 30.85 -11.15 -30.80
C ALA A 34 29.44 -10.60 -31.03
N ALA A 35 28.78 -11.05 -32.09
CA ALA A 35 27.40 -10.69 -32.37
C ALA A 35 26.60 -11.04 -31.12
N GLU A 36 26.19 -10.01 -30.38
CA GLU A 36 25.37 -10.14 -29.19
C GLU A 36 24.12 -10.91 -29.60
N ALA A 37 23.84 -12.01 -28.92
CA ALA A 37 22.73 -12.89 -29.27
C ALA A 37 21.44 -12.05 -29.40
N PRO A 38 20.61 -12.29 -30.42
CA PRO A 38 19.43 -11.46 -30.67
C PRO A 38 18.57 -11.39 -29.40
N MET A 39 18.30 -10.16 -28.95
CA MET A 39 17.44 -9.91 -27.80
C MET A 39 16.05 -10.52 -28.05
N ASP A 40 15.44 -11.05 -27.00
CA ASP A 40 14.05 -11.51 -27.00
C ASP A 40 13.14 -10.43 -27.67
N PRO A 41 12.37 -10.78 -28.71
CA PRO A 41 11.49 -9.85 -29.41
C PRO A 41 10.47 -9.18 -28.48
N ASP A 42 9.99 -9.87 -27.44
CA ASP A 42 9.04 -9.31 -26.47
C ASP A 42 9.69 -8.25 -25.59
N LYS A 43 10.93 -8.50 -25.14
CA LYS A 43 11.75 -7.51 -24.43
C LYS A 43 12.02 -6.29 -25.33
N THR A 44 12.32 -6.52 -26.60
CA THR A 44 12.59 -5.46 -27.58
C THR A 44 11.35 -4.57 -27.80
N ALA A 45 10.18 -5.17 -27.97
CA ALA A 45 8.91 -4.45 -28.11
C ALA A 45 8.60 -3.62 -26.86
N ARG A 46 8.78 -4.19 -25.66
CA ARG A 46 8.57 -3.49 -24.38
C ARG A 46 9.49 -2.26 -24.24
N LEU A 47 10.78 -2.41 -24.55
CA LEU A 47 11.75 -1.31 -24.51
C LEU A 47 11.45 -0.24 -25.57
N SER A 48 11.00 -0.64 -26.76
CA SER A 48 10.56 0.30 -27.80
C SER A 48 9.38 1.15 -27.32
N LYS A 49 8.36 0.50 -26.75
CA LYS A 49 7.19 1.20 -26.22
C LYS A 49 7.54 2.12 -25.03
N SER A 50 8.45 1.69 -24.16
CA SER A 50 8.96 2.53 -23.06
C SER A 50 9.60 3.81 -23.60
N ARG A 51 10.44 3.72 -24.65
CA ARG A 51 11.06 4.91 -25.29
C ARG A 51 10.03 5.85 -25.94
N GLU A 52 9.01 5.28 -26.58
CA GLU A 52 7.91 6.08 -27.15
C GLU A 52 7.20 6.89 -26.07
N LEU A 53 6.81 6.23 -24.97
CA LEU A 53 6.15 6.88 -23.83
C LEU A 53 7.07 7.91 -23.15
N TYR A 54 8.35 7.61 -22.99
CA TYR A 54 9.34 8.57 -22.50
C TYR A 54 9.37 9.84 -23.36
N SER A 55 9.41 9.70 -24.70
CA SER A 55 9.42 10.84 -25.61
C SER A 55 8.13 11.67 -25.55
N GLN A 56 6.97 11.01 -25.39
CA GLN A 56 5.68 11.67 -25.19
C GLN A 56 5.67 12.45 -23.87
N GLY A 57 6.21 11.87 -22.80
CA GLY A 57 6.35 12.53 -21.51
C GLY A 57 7.19 13.80 -21.59
N VAL A 58 8.36 13.74 -22.25
CA VAL A 58 9.23 14.90 -22.46
C VAL A 58 8.50 16.00 -23.25
N ALA A 59 7.80 15.63 -24.32
CA ALA A 59 7.03 16.58 -25.13
C ALA A 59 5.85 17.21 -24.36
N ALA A 60 5.19 16.46 -23.48
CA ALA A 60 4.13 16.97 -22.61
C ALA A 60 4.68 17.90 -21.52
N TYR A 61 5.79 17.52 -20.88
CA TYR A 61 6.48 18.30 -19.86
C TYR A 61 6.93 19.66 -20.41
N GLY A 62 7.55 19.67 -21.60
CA GLY A 62 7.96 20.92 -22.27
C GLY A 62 6.80 21.87 -22.60
N LYS A 63 5.57 21.36 -22.68
CA LYS A 63 4.34 22.15 -22.91
C LYS A 63 3.60 22.52 -21.62
N GLY A 64 4.16 22.21 -20.45
CA GLY A 64 3.50 22.45 -19.16
C GLY A 64 2.30 21.54 -18.87
N ARG A 65 2.12 20.47 -19.64
CA ARG A 65 1.04 19.50 -19.44
C ARG A 65 1.49 18.41 -18.47
N TRP A 66 1.58 18.77 -17.19
CA TRP A 66 2.19 17.93 -16.15
C TRP A 66 1.47 16.59 -15.97
N GLN A 67 0.13 16.56 -16.05
CA GLN A 67 -0.63 15.33 -15.92
C GLN A 67 -0.40 14.36 -17.09
N ASP A 68 -0.34 14.89 -18.32
CA ASP A 68 -0.02 14.11 -19.52
C ASP A 68 1.41 13.55 -19.43
N ALA A 69 2.35 14.37 -18.95
CA ALA A 69 3.74 13.98 -18.75
C ALA A 69 3.86 12.84 -17.72
N TYR A 70 3.19 12.99 -16.57
CA TYR A 70 3.16 11.97 -15.51
C TYR A 70 2.64 10.65 -16.04
N THR A 71 1.52 10.67 -16.76
CA THR A 71 0.90 9.46 -17.33
C THR A 71 1.86 8.75 -18.29
N ALA A 72 2.52 9.50 -19.17
CA ALA A 72 3.45 8.95 -20.14
C ALA A 72 4.72 8.40 -19.45
N PHE A 73 5.32 9.14 -18.51
CA PHE A 73 6.50 8.67 -17.78
C PHE A 73 6.20 7.47 -16.89
N ALA A 74 5.04 7.42 -16.22
CA ALA A 74 4.62 6.29 -15.40
C ALA A 74 4.43 5.03 -16.27
N GLY A 75 3.83 5.19 -17.46
CA GLY A 75 3.75 4.11 -18.44
C GLY A 75 5.12 3.65 -18.94
N ALA A 76 6.05 4.58 -19.18
CA ALA A 76 7.42 4.25 -19.58
C ALA A 76 8.16 3.46 -18.48
N TRP A 77 8.00 3.89 -17.22
CA TRP A 77 8.58 3.26 -16.04
C TRP A 77 8.05 1.84 -15.83
N ALA A 78 6.73 1.63 -15.94
CA ALA A 78 6.10 0.32 -15.81
C ALA A 78 6.61 -0.70 -16.85
N LEU A 79 7.08 -0.23 -18.01
CA LEU A 79 7.66 -1.08 -19.06
C LEU A 79 9.17 -1.28 -18.89
N ASN A 80 9.86 -0.29 -18.34
CA ASN A 80 11.31 -0.31 -18.09
C ASN A 80 11.69 0.70 -17.00
N GLU A 81 12.08 0.18 -15.84
CA GLU A 81 12.48 0.97 -14.68
C GLU A 81 13.91 1.54 -14.88
N HIS A 82 14.00 2.71 -15.52
CA HIS A 82 15.27 3.37 -15.84
C HIS A 82 15.43 4.68 -15.08
N PHE A 83 16.60 4.91 -14.47
CA PHE A 83 16.83 6.05 -13.55
C PHE A 83 16.55 7.43 -14.17
N THR A 84 16.76 7.63 -15.47
CA THR A 84 16.39 8.88 -16.16
C THR A 84 14.88 9.08 -16.26
N THR A 85 14.10 8.00 -16.43
CA THR A 85 12.63 8.06 -16.35
C THR A 85 12.20 8.41 -14.92
N ALA A 86 12.86 7.87 -13.89
CA ALA A 86 12.61 8.27 -12.50
C ALA A 86 12.91 9.77 -12.28
N GLY A 87 13.99 10.31 -12.84
CA GLY A 87 14.29 11.74 -12.76
C GLY A 87 13.18 12.62 -13.34
N ASN A 88 12.62 12.22 -14.49
CA ASN A 88 11.50 12.92 -15.12
C ASN A 88 10.18 12.75 -14.36
N LEU A 89 9.90 11.57 -13.80
CA LEU A 89 8.78 11.36 -12.88
C LEU A 89 8.90 12.31 -11.69
N GLY A 90 10.04 12.29 -11.01
CA GLY A 90 10.29 13.14 -9.85
C GLY A 90 10.10 14.63 -10.15
N ALA A 91 10.66 15.12 -11.26
CA ALA A 91 10.47 16.50 -11.68
C ALA A 91 9.00 16.85 -11.97
N THR A 92 8.25 15.93 -12.58
CA THR A 92 6.82 16.11 -12.91
C THR A 92 5.94 16.04 -11.67
N GLU A 93 6.24 15.12 -10.76
CA GLU A 93 5.53 14.93 -9.49
C GLU A 93 5.64 16.17 -8.61
N LEU A 94 6.82 16.83 -8.56
CA LEU A 94 6.96 18.14 -7.90
C LEU A 94 6.04 19.21 -8.50
N LYS A 95 5.77 19.18 -9.82
CA LYS A 95 4.82 20.12 -10.46
C LYS A 95 3.37 19.80 -10.13
N LEU A 96 3.07 18.55 -9.81
CA LEU A 96 1.74 18.08 -9.43
C LEU A 96 1.48 18.13 -7.93
N GLY A 97 2.50 18.40 -7.11
CA GLY A 97 2.41 18.36 -5.65
C GLY A 97 2.37 16.96 -5.06
N LEU A 98 2.85 15.96 -5.82
CA LEU A 98 2.99 14.56 -5.38
C LEU A 98 4.37 14.40 -4.73
N ASP A 99 4.57 15.04 -3.59
CA ASP A 99 5.90 15.27 -3.04
C ASP A 99 6.55 13.98 -2.52
N SER A 100 5.77 13.08 -1.91
CA SER A 100 6.25 11.78 -1.43
C SER A 100 6.75 10.88 -2.57
N GLU A 101 6.01 10.84 -3.69
CA GLU A 101 6.37 10.13 -4.90
C GLU A 101 7.60 10.76 -5.57
N ALA A 102 7.64 12.09 -5.62
CA ALA A 102 8.78 12.82 -6.15
C ALA A 102 10.06 12.47 -5.42
N ALA A 103 10.04 12.50 -4.08
CA ALA A 103 11.20 12.14 -3.27
C ALA A 103 11.67 10.70 -3.55
N ARG A 104 10.73 9.76 -3.69
CA ARG A 104 11.05 8.36 -4.01
C ARG A 104 11.73 8.22 -5.38
N HIS A 105 11.18 8.82 -6.43
CA HIS A 105 11.78 8.71 -7.77
C HIS A 105 13.08 9.51 -7.89
N LEU A 106 13.21 10.65 -7.22
CA LEU A 106 14.45 11.43 -7.18
C LEU A 106 15.57 10.71 -6.44
N ALA A 107 15.27 9.91 -5.41
CA ALA A 107 16.25 9.07 -4.75
C ALA A 107 16.81 7.99 -5.71
N ILE A 108 15.95 7.36 -6.51
CA ILE A 108 16.38 6.43 -7.58
C ILE A 108 17.24 7.15 -8.61
N TYR A 109 16.82 8.34 -9.03
CA TYR A 109 17.57 9.13 -10.02
C TYR A 109 18.97 9.49 -9.50
N LEU A 110 19.09 9.96 -8.25
CA LEU A 110 20.38 10.27 -7.62
C LEU A 110 21.28 9.04 -7.49
N GLN A 111 20.72 7.87 -7.16
CA GLN A 111 21.47 6.62 -7.11
C GLN A 111 22.00 6.24 -8.51
N GLY A 112 21.17 6.38 -9.55
CA GLY A 112 21.59 6.14 -10.94
C GLY A 112 22.70 7.08 -11.39
N LEU A 113 22.56 8.39 -11.12
CA LEU A 113 23.60 9.38 -11.44
C LEU A 113 24.92 9.14 -10.71
N ALA A 114 24.90 8.55 -9.51
CA ALA A 114 26.12 8.19 -8.79
C ALA A 114 26.90 7.06 -9.48
N GLY A 115 26.19 6.14 -10.15
CA GLY A 115 26.77 5.06 -10.94
C GLY A 115 27.12 5.43 -12.38
N ASP A 116 26.69 6.59 -12.86
CA ASP A 116 26.90 7.04 -14.24
C ASP A 116 28.16 7.93 -14.37
N PRO A 117 29.20 7.48 -15.10
CA PRO A 117 30.42 8.26 -15.31
C PRO A 117 30.21 9.48 -16.23
N GLU A 118 29.18 9.46 -17.09
CA GLU A 118 28.88 10.54 -18.03
C GLU A 118 28.00 11.64 -17.39
N ALA A 119 27.42 11.36 -16.22
CA ALA A 119 26.55 12.30 -15.53
C ALA A 119 27.31 13.56 -15.06
N SER A 120 26.91 14.71 -15.61
CA SER A 120 27.55 15.99 -15.37
C SER A 120 27.36 16.51 -13.94
N ALA A 121 28.27 17.38 -13.48
CA ALA A 121 28.15 18.02 -12.16
C ALA A 121 26.84 18.81 -12.01
N ARG A 122 26.43 19.53 -13.07
CA ARG A 122 25.20 20.33 -13.09
C ARG A 122 23.95 19.45 -12.99
N GLU A 123 23.94 18.29 -13.65
CA GLU A 123 22.84 17.35 -13.57
C GLU A 123 22.69 16.80 -12.14
N LYS A 124 23.81 16.39 -11.52
CA LYS A 124 23.85 15.94 -10.13
C LYS A 124 23.38 17.03 -9.16
N GLU A 125 23.78 18.28 -9.38
CA GLU A 125 23.34 19.43 -8.58
C GLU A 125 21.83 19.68 -8.70
N ASN A 126 21.30 19.70 -9.93
CA ASN A 126 19.87 19.86 -10.18
C ASN A 126 19.04 18.74 -9.51
N ALA A 127 19.50 17.48 -9.62
CA ALA A 127 18.85 16.34 -8.98
C ALA A 127 18.83 16.48 -7.46
N ARG A 128 19.95 16.91 -6.84
CA ARG A 128 20.02 17.18 -5.40
C ARG A 128 19.11 18.33 -4.97
N ALA A 129 19.00 19.38 -5.77
CA ALA A 129 18.11 20.50 -5.50
C ALA A 129 16.64 20.08 -5.51
N MET A 130 16.21 19.31 -6.53
CA MET A 130 14.86 18.74 -6.58
C MET A 130 14.60 17.81 -5.39
N MET A 131 15.58 16.99 -5.00
CA MET A 131 15.43 16.10 -3.85
C MET A 131 15.32 16.89 -2.53
N ALA A 132 16.11 17.95 -2.37
CA ALA A 132 16.02 18.83 -1.20
C ALA A 132 14.65 19.52 -1.12
N GLU A 133 14.13 19.96 -2.27
CA GLU A 133 12.79 20.53 -2.38
C GLU A 133 11.71 19.52 -1.95
N ALA A 134 11.75 18.30 -2.48
CA ALA A 134 10.81 17.23 -2.12
C ALA A 134 10.88 16.91 -0.61
N ARG A 135 12.10 16.70 -0.09
CA ARG A 135 12.36 16.41 1.34
C ARG A 135 11.85 17.48 2.28
N ALA A 136 11.87 18.74 1.87
CA ALA A 136 11.34 19.83 2.68
C ALA A 136 9.81 19.82 2.78
N ARG A 137 9.10 19.01 1.98
CA ARG A 137 7.63 18.91 1.95
C ARG A 137 7.07 17.61 2.52
N VAL A 138 7.89 16.59 2.64
CA VAL A 138 7.48 15.25 3.10
C VAL A 138 8.02 14.92 4.49
N GLY A 139 7.42 13.92 5.12
CA GLY A 139 8.02 13.19 6.23
C GLY A 139 8.95 12.07 5.76
N VAL A 140 9.91 11.69 6.60
CA VAL A 140 10.83 10.57 6.34
C VAL A 140 10.72 9.55 7.46
N ILE A 141 10.40 8.31 7.11
CA ILE A 141 10.36 7.18 8.04
C ILE A 141 11.57 6.28 7.77
N ALA A 142 12.37 6.00 8.79
CA ALA A 142 13.45 5.03 8.76
C ALA A 142 13.01 3.76 9.51
N PRO A 143 12.46 2.75 8.84
CA PRO A 143 12.02 1.52 9.49
C PRO A 143 13.22 0.66 9.90
N ARG A 144 13.18 0.12 11.12
CA ARG A 144 14.09 -0.91 11.63
C ARG A 144 13.29 -2.18 11.86
N VAL A 145 13.44 -3.16 10.97
CA VAL A 145 12.68 -4.41 11.05
C VAL A 145 13.57 -5.53 11.59
N SER A 146 13.08 -6.32 12.55
CA SER A 146 13.87 -7.38 13.18
C SER A 146 14.15 -8.58 12.27
N VAL A 147 13.46 -8.68 11.14
CA VAL A 147 13.57 -9.77 10.15
C VAL A 147 13.97 -9.16 8.80
N ALA A 148 15.06 -9.63 8.23
CA ALA A 148 15.67 -9.03 7.03
C ALA A 148 14.75 -9.06 5.79
N ASP A 149 14.00 -10.15 5.60
CA ASP A 149 13.12 -10.34 4.43
C ASP A 149 11.65 -9.97 4.71
N ALA A 150 11.40 -9.16 5.74
CA ALA A 150 10.06 -8.70 6.04
C ALA A 150 9.56 -7.72 4.98
N GLU A 151 8.33 -7.92 4.52
CA GLU A 151 7.65 -6.98 3.63
C GLU A 151 7.11 -5.81 4.45
N ILE A 152 7.45 -4.59 4.02
CA ILE A 152 6.96 -3.36 4.65
C ILE A 152 5.77 -2.83 3.84
N TRP A 153 4.73 -2.42 4.54
CA TRP A 153 3.54 -1.77 3.99
C TRP A 153 3.32 -0.44 4.69
N VAL A 154 2.88 0.57 3.95
CA VAL A 154 2.51 1.89 4.48
C VAL A 154 1.11 2.23 3.95
N ASP A 155 0.18 2.51 4.86
CA ASP A 155 -1.22 2.86 4.56
C ASP A 155 -1.91 1.85 3.63
N GLY A 156 -1.53 0.57 3.75
CA GLY A 156 -2.05 -0.52 2.92
C GLY A 156 -1.37 -0.70 1.56
N GLY A 157 -0.40 0.16 1.20
CA GLY A 157 0.45 0.01 0.01
C GLY A 157 1.74 -0.75 0.32
N ARG A 158 2.08 -1.77 -0.48
CA ARG A 158 3.33 -2.53 -0.35
C ARG A 158 4.51 -1.66 -0.79
N VAL A 159 5.55 -1.60 0.03
CA VAL A 159 6.82 -0.93 -0.30
C VAL A 159 7.76 -1.93 -0.97
N ALA A 160 8.60 -1.45 -1.88
CA ALA A 160 9.66 -2.26 -2.47
C ALA A 160 10.60 -2.84 -1.39
N PRO A 161 11.13 -4.07 -1.56
CA PRO A 161 11.98 -4.75 -0.56
C PRO A 161 13.28 -4.02 -0.18
N SER A 162 13.67 -3.00 -0.94
CA SER A 162 14.83 -2.16 -0.66
C SER A 162 14.51 -0.74 -1.10
N PRO A 163 13.81 0.04 -0.27
CA PRO A 163 13.49 1.41 -0.63
C PRO A 163 14.80 2.21 -0.78
N PRO A 164 14.85 3.19 -1.69
CA PRO A 164 16.03 4.04 -1.84
C PRO A 164 16.49 4.63 -0.51
N GLU A 165 17.80 4.56 -0.24
CA GLU A 165 18.44 5.01 1.01
C GLU A 165 17.94 4.33 2.31
N GLY A 166 17.16 3.25 2.20
CA GLY A 166 16.60 2.56 3.36
C GLY A 166 15.54 3.37 4.12
N VAL A 167 14.91 4.35 3.47
CA VAL A 167 13.88 5.22 4.07
C VAL A 167 12.61 5.26 3.24
N LEU A 168 11.50 5.60 3.89
CA LEU A 168 10.20 5.80 3.26
C LEU A 168 9.88 7.29 3.30
N PHE A 169 9.51 7.84 2.15
CA PHE A 169 8.98 9.19 2.04
C PHE A 169 7.46 9.10 2.13
N VAL A 170 6.87 9.91 3.00
CA VAL A 170 5.42 9.94 3.25
C VAL A 170 4.94 11.38 3.30
N GLU A 171 3.67 11.61 2.97
CA GLU A 171 3.06 12.91 3.20
C GLU A 171 3.09 13.30 4.70
N PRO A 172 3.00 14.57 5.09
CA PRO A 172 2.90 14.93 6.50
C PRO A 172 1.56 14.44 7.07
N GLY A 173 1.61 13.64 8.13
CA GLY A 173 0.39 13.03 8.67
C GLY A 173 0.62 11.85 9.59
N GLU A 174 -0.49 11.20 9.94
CA GLU A 174 -0.48 9.91 10.60
C GLU A 174 -0.36 8.82 9.52
N HIS A 175 0.58 7.90 9.70
CA HIS A 175 0.79 6.77 8.80
C HIS A 175 0.74 5.46 9.58
N ARG A 176 0.12 4.45 8.97
CA ARG A 176 0.12 3.08 9.48
C ARG A 176 1.17 2.26 8.76
N ILE A 177 2.17 1.80 9.49
CA ILE A 177 3.23 0.94 8.98
C ILE A 177 2.98 -0.50 9.44
N GLU A 178 3.09 -1.44 8.51
CA GLU A 178 3.01 -2.87 8.81
C GLU A 178 4.26 -3.58 8.31
N ALA A 179 4.77 -4.52 9.09
CA ALA A 179 5.82 -5.43 8.65
C ALA A 179 5.33 -6.88 8.74
N ARG A 180 5.47 -7.61 7.64
CA ARG A 180 4.96 -8.98 7.48
C ARG A 180 6.09 -9.91 7.07
N ALA A 181 6.20 -11.06 7.74
CA ALA A 181 7.14 -12.11 7.36
C ALA A 181 6.51 -13.50 7.58
N LYS A 182 6.86 -14.46 6.73
CA LYS A 182 6.35 -15.84 6.84
C LYS A 182 6.82 -16.46 8.16
N GLY A 183 5.89 -17.03 8.93
CA GLY A 183 6.20 -17.65 10.24
C GLY A 183 6.26 -16.66 11.40
N PHE A 184 5.96 -15.38 11.17
CA PHE A 184 5.93 -14.33 12.17
C PHE A 184 4.57 -13.66 12.25
N GLN A 185 4.25 -13.11 13.42
CA GLN A 185 3.11 -12.23 13.60
C GLN A 185 3.38 -10.90 12.88
N THR A 186 2.33 -10.31 12.29
CA THR A 186 2.46 -8.98 11.66
C THR A 186 2.70 -7.93 12.73
N ALA A 187 3.77 -7.16 12.57
CA ALA A 187 4.02 -5.98 13.40
C ALA A 187 3.30 -4.78 12.79
N LEU A 188 2.63 -3.99 13.62
CA LEU A 188 1.90 -2.78 13.20
C LEU A 188 2.32 -1.61 14.09
N ALA A 189 2.63 -0.48 13.47
CA ALA A 189 2.92 0.77 14.16
C ALA A 189 2.16 1.92 13.49
N THR A 190 1.58 2.80 14.30
CA THR A 190 1.05 4.09 13.83
C THR A 190 2.06 5.18 14.21
N VAL A 191 2.45 5.99 13.25
CA VAL A 191 3.42 7.07 13.46
C VAL A 191 2.87 8.40 12.94
N GLN A 192 2.98 9.43 13.76
CA GLN A 192 2.78 10.81 13.31
C GLN A 192 4.10 11.36 12.78
N VAL A 193 4.11 11.83 11.55
CA VAL A 193 5.30 12.43 10.92
C VAL A 193 4.96 13.84 10.45
N SER A 194 5.74 14.80 10.90
CA SER A 194 5.63 16.20 10.50
C SER A 194 6.41 16.45 9.22
N ARG A 195 6.07 17.54 8.53
CA ARG A 195 6.80 18.00 7.35
C ARG A 195 8.28 18.24 7.67
N GLY A 196 9.18 17.66 6.87
CA GLY A 196 10.63 17.75 7.03
C GLY A 196 11.19 16.93 8.21
N GLU A 197 10.34 16.20 8.93
CA GLU A 197 10.75 15.38 10.07
C GLU A 197 11.28 14.03 9.61
N ARG A 198 12.32 13.54 10.29
CA ARG A 198 12.78 12.16 10.16
C ARG A 198 12.44 11.39 11.43
N ARG A 199 11.70 10.29 11.30
CA ARG A 199 11.32 9.39 12.40
C ARG A 199 11.87 7.99 12.17
N GLU A 200 12.51 7.43 13.18
CA GLU A 200 12.89 6.02 13.20
C GLU A 200 11.76 5.20 13.85
N VAL A 201 11.40 4.08 13.24
CA VAL A 201 10.33 3.19 13.74
C VAL A 201 10.85 1.77 13.80
N SER A 202 10.85 1.18 15.00
CA SER A 202 11.25 -0.22 15.21
C SER A 202 10.05 -1.15 15.14
N LEU A 203 10.11 -2.14 14.24
CA LEU A 203 9.10 -3.17 14.04
C LEU A 203 9.71 -4.53 14.40
N ALA A 204 9.40 -4.99 15.61
CA ALA A 204 9.76 -6.34 16.05
C ALA A 204 8.65 -7.31 15.64
N LEU A 205 9.02 -8.38 14.92
CA LEU A 205 8.09 -9.43 14.49
C LEU A 205 8.27 -10.66 15.40
N PRO A 206 7.34 -10.94 16.32
CA PRO A 206 7.37 -12.16 17.12
C PRO A 206 7.11 -13.39 16.25
N ALA A 207 7.79 -14.50 16.53
CA ALA A 207 7.47 -15.77 15.87
C ALA A 207 6.03 -16.20 16.20
N VAL A 208 5.35 -16.83 15.24
CA VAL A 208 4.11 -17.54 15.55
C VAL A 208 4.51 -18.84 16.24
N GLU A 209 4.26 -18.94 17.55
CA GLU A 209 4.37 -20.22 18.23
C GLU A 209 3.37 -21.18 17.59
N THR A 210 3.87 -22.14 16.82
CA THR A 210 3.07 -23.29 16.42
C THR A 210 2.84 -24.08 17.71
N PRO A 211 1.60 -24.26 18.19
CA PRO A 211 1.39 -25.15 19.32
C PRO A 211 1.90 -26.53 18.90
N LEU A 212 2.95 -27.02 19.59
CA LEU A 212 3.35 -28.41 19.43
C LEU A 212 2.11 -29.25 19.78
N ALA A 213 1.66 -30.05 18.81
CA ALA A 213 0.67 -31.06 19.05
C ALA A 213 1.19 -31.97 20.17
N ALA A 214 0.60 -31.81 21.36
CA ALA A 214 0.70 -32.79 22.41
C ALA A 214 -0.10 -34.02 21.97
N GLY A 215 0.60 -35.15 21.89
CA GLY A 215 0.04 -36.48 21.76
C GLY A 215 1.10 -37.43 21.24
N ASP A 216 1.38 -38.58 21.83
CA ASP A 216 1.09 -39.18 23.13
C ASP A 216 2.15 -40.28 23.28
N GLY A 217 2.63 -40.53 24.49
CA GLY A 217 3.66 -41.55 24.72
C GLY A 217 4.03 -41.71 26.19
N GLN A 218 3.07 -42.09 27.03
CA GLN A 218 3.33 -42.95 28.20
C GLN A 218 3.85 -44.31 27.64
N GLU A 219 4.83 -45.02 28.19
CA GLU A 219 5.03 -45.46 29.58
C GLU A 219 6.53 -45.70 29.88
N GLY A 220 6.93 -45.58 31.15
CA GLY A 220 8.28 -45.89 31.61
C GLY A 220 8.43 -45.68 33.11
N GLU A 221 8.05 -46.70 33.87
CA GLU A 221 8.17 -46.89 35.31
C GLU A 221 9.60 -46.68 35.86
N GLY A 222 9.75 -46.06 37.04
CA GLY A 222 11.03 -46.02 37.75
C GLY A 222 11.08 -45.03 38.92
N GLY A 223 11.03 -45.55 40.14
CA GLY A 223 10.83 -44.80 41.39
C GLY A 223 11.94 -43.83 41.82
N GLY A 224 11.64 -43.01 42.83
CA GLY A 224 12.63 -42.13 43.45
C GLY A 224 12.03 -41.03 44.31
N GLU A 225 11.92 -41.31 45.60
CA GLU A 225 11.48 -40.45 46.70
C GLU A 225 12.29 -39.14 46.85
N LEU A 226 11.63 -38.05 47.27
CA LEU A 226 12.02 -37.09 48.34
C LEU A 226 11.51 -35.65 48.09
N GLY A 227 10.88 -35.04 49.11
CA GLY A 227 11.02 -33.59 49.35
C GLY A 227 9.80 -32.67 49.17
N ARG A 228 8.85 -32.72 50.10
CA ARG A 228 7.83 -31.71 50.44
C ARG A 228 8.39 -30.26 50.48
N VAL A 229 7.72 -29.25 49.89
CA VAL A 229 7.40 -27.91 50.50
C VAL A 229 6.35 -27.12 49.66
N ALA A 230 5.33 -26.61 50.37
CA ALA A 230 4.45 -25.45 50.12
C ALA A 230 3.43 -25.43 48.95
N ARG A 231 2.17 -25.73 49.29
CA ARG A 231 0.97 -25.17 48.64
C ARG A 231 0.87 -23.66 48.90
N ARG A 232 0.68 -22.88 47.85
CA ARG A 232 -0.05 -21.61 47.89
C ARG A 232 -0.70 -21.32 46.53
N GLY A 233 -2.04 -21.30 46.51
CA GLY A 233 -2.86 -20.59 45.53
C GLY A 233 -3.00 -21.19 44.13
N ALA A 234 -3.73 -22.31 43.98
CA ALA A 234 -4.31 -22.68 42.70
C ALA A 234 -5.63 -21.91 42.51
N SER A 235 -5.64 -20.95 41.57
CA SER A 235 -6.88 -20.45 40.98
C SER A 235 -7.56 -21.56 40.16
N SER A 236 -8.87 -21.69 40.34
CA SER A 236 -9.70 -22.78 39.85
C SER A 236 -9.76 -22.86 38.31
N PRO A 237 -9.93 -24.05 37.68
CA PRO A 237 -10.00 -24.24 36.23
C PRO A 237 -11.26 -23.66 35.52
N ALA A 238 -11.97 -22.72 36.14
CA ALA A 238 -13.19 -22.15 35.60
C ALA A 238 -12.94 -20.93 34.68
N ASP A 239 -11.83 -20.21 34.85
CA ASP A 239 -11.56 -18.96 34.11
C ASP A 239 -10.99 -19.17 32.70
N ALA A 240 -10.51 -20.38 32.38
CA ALA A 240 -9.97 -20.70 31.04
C ALA A 240 -11.06 -21.04 30.01
N ARG A 241 -12.33 -21.16 30.41
CA ARG A 241 -13.45 -21.46 29.50
C ARG A 241 -14.18 -20.21 29.00
N ASP A 242 -13.90 -19.03 29.54
CA ASP A 242 -14.49 -17.75 29.09
C ASP A 242 -13.71 -17.07 27.95
N ALA A 243 -12.44 -17.43 27.73
CA ALA A 243 -11.64 -16.89 26.63
C ALA A 243 -11.99 -17.50 25.25
N GLN A 244 -12.74 -18.60 25.21
CA GLN A 244 -13.05 -19.34 23.97
C GLN A 244 -14.49 -19.14 23.46
N ARG A 245 -15.30 -18.29 24.10
CA ARG A 245 -16.68 -17.99 23.64
C ARG A 245 -16.80 -16.61 22.98
N ALA A 246 -15.82 -16.26 22.13
CA ALA A 246 -16.02 -15.22 21.13
C ALA A 246 -16.97 -15.76 20.06
N GLU A 247 -18.23 -15.29 20.07
CA GLU A 247 -19.27 -15.70 19.13
C GLU A 247 -18.86 -15.55 17.66
N PRO A 248 -19.38 -16.40 16.74
CA PRO A 248 -19.08 -16.38 15.30
C PRO A 248 -19.56 -15.12 14.54
N ARG A 249 -19.96 -14.07 15.25
CA ARG A 249 -20.42 -12.79 14.68
C ARG A 249 -19.29 -11.82 14.36
N THR A 250 -18.13 -11.94 15.01
CA THR A 250 -16.99 -11.03 14.77
C THR A 250 -16.21 -11.38 13.51
N ALA A 251 -16.24 -12.65 13.07
CA ALA A 251 -15.57 -13.11 11.85
C ALA A 251 -16.20 -12.56 10.56
N LEU A 252 -17.50 -12.23 10.58
CA LEU A 252 -18.21 -11.68 9.42
C LEU A 252 -17.93 -10.17 9.20
N ILE A 253 -17.56 -9.44 10.24
CA ILE A 253 -17.20 -8.01 10.13
C ILE A 253 -15.80 -7.83 9.51
N VAL A 254 -14.89 -8.78 9.77
CA VAL A 254 -13.52 -8.75 9.23
C VAL A 254 -13.47 -9.15 7.75
N MET A 255 -14.39 -10.00 7.28
CA MET A 255 -14.42 -10.40 5.86
C MET A 255 -15.10 -9.37 4.94
N GLY A 256 -16.00 -8.52 5.46
CA GLY A 256 -16.65 -7.45 4.67
C GLY A 256 -15.73 -6.26 4.36
N ALA A 257 -14.74 -6.00 5.22
CA ALA A 257 -13.80 -4.89 5.05
C ALA A 257 -12.75 -5.12 3.94
N VAL A 258 -12.48 -6.37 3.58
CA VAL A 258 -11.49 -6.73 2.54
C VAL A 258 -12.05 -6.53 1.12
N ALA A 259 -13.37 -6.59 0.94
CA ALA A 259 -14.00 -6.47 -0.38
C ALA A 259 -14.20 -5.01 -0.86
N THR A 260 -14.20 -4.02 0.04
CA THR A 260 -14.50 -2.62 -0.30
C THR A 260 -13.28 -1.83 -0.81
N SER A 261 -12.05 -2.26 -0.54
CA SER A 261 -10.83 -1.54 -0.91
C SER A 261 -10.37 -1.76 -2.35
N LEU A 262 -10.65 -2.92 -2.95
CA LEU A 262 -10.25 -3.21 -4.34
C LEU A 262 -11.12 -2.49 -5.39
N GLY A 263 -12.38 -2.21 -5.08
CA GLY A 263 -13.30 -1.53 -5.99
C GLY A 263 -12.97 -0.04 -6.20
N VAL A 264 -12.51 0.64 -5.15
CA VAL A 264 -12.21 2.09 -5.20
C VAL A 264 -10.91 2.37 -5.95
N VAL A 265 -9.88 1.55 -5.78
CA VAL A 265 -8.59 1.72 -6.51
C VAL A 265 -8.75 1.42 -8.00
N ALA A 266 -9.44 0.33 -8.36
CA ALA A 266 -9.73 0.04 -9.76
C ALA A 266 -10.66 1.12 -10.37
N GLY A 267 -11.72 1.51 -9.66
CA GLY A 267 -12.66 2.54 -10.11
C GLY A 267 -12.01 3.92 -10.32
N THR A 268 -11.06 4.32 -9.47
CA THR A 268 -10.32 5.58 -9.62
C THR A 268 -9.35 5.53 -10.80
N ILE A 269 -8.59 4.45 -10.99
CA ILE A 269 -7.73 4.27 -12.16
C ILE A 269 -8.57 4.27 -13.45
N LEU A 270 -9.70 3.57 -13.47
CA LEU A 270 -10.61 3.57 -14.62
C LEU A 270 -11.23 4.94 -14.88
N THR A 271 -11.58 5.70 -13.84
CA THR A 271 -12.14 7.05 -14.00
C THR A 271 -11.10 8.05 -14.51
N VAL A 272 -9.86 7.97 -14.01
CA VAL A 272 -8.76 8.82 -14.48
C VAL A 272 -8.41 8.51 -15.94
N THR A 273 -8.36 7.23 -16.31
CA THR A 273 -8.12 6.83 -17.71
C THR A 273 -9.29 7.19 -18.64
N ALA A 274 -10.54 7.13 -18.17
CA ALA A 274 -11.71 7.62 -18.90
C ALA A 274 -11.66 9.15 -19.14
N ASN A 275 -11.19 9.92 -18.16
CA ASN A 275 -11.01 11.37 -18.29
C ASN A 275 -9.91 11.73 -19.30
N GLY A 276 -8.82 10.96 -19.35
CA GLY A 276 -7.80 11.09 -20.41
C GLY A 276 -8.38 10.92 -21.81
N ARG A 277 -9.25 9.91 -22.01
CA ARG A 277 -9.94 9.68 -23.30
C ARG A 277 -10.96 10.77 -23.66
N SER A 278 -11.54 11.44 -22.66
CA SER A 278 -12.38 12.62 -22.91
C SER A 278 -11.57 13.80 -23.47
N SER A 279 -10.32 13.96 -23.04
CA SER A 279 -9.40 14.99 -23.56
C SER A 279 -8.99 14.68 -25.01
N ASP A 280 -8.71 13.41 -25.34
CA ASP A 280 -8.44 12.97 -26.71
C ASP A 280 -9.63 13.25 -27.63
N ALA A 281 -10.86 12.94 -27.18
CA ALA A 281 -12.08 13.21 -27.94
C ALA A 281 -12.26 14.72 -28.23
N GLU A 282 -11.90 15.58 -27.27
CA GLU A 282 -11.95 17.04 -27.44
C GLU A 282 -10.87 17.54 -28.42
N ALA A 283 -9.69 16.94 -28.39
CA ALA A 283 -8.62 17.24 -29.36
C ALA A 283 -9.05 16.88 -30.79
N TYR A 284 -9.73 15.75 -30.99
CA TYR A 284 -10.28 15.38 -32.29
C TYR A 284 -11.45 16.29 -32.72
N ARG A 285 -12.33 16.70 -31.79
CA ARG A 285 -13.40 17.67 -32.10
C ARG A 285 -12.85 19.00 -32.59
N LYS A 286 -11.83 19.55 -31.93
CA LYS A 286 -11.17 20.78 -32.37
C LYS A 286 -10.56 20.65 -33.76
N GLN A 287 -10.03 19.47 -34.11
CA GLN A 287 -9.54 19.22 -35.47
C GLN A 287 -10.67 19.14 -36.50
N LEU A 288 -11.82 18.58 -36.15
CA LEU A 288 -13.00 18.54 -37.02
C LEU A 288 -13.60 19.94 -37.24
N GLU A 289 -13.65 20.76 -36.19
CA GLU A 289 -14.07 22.17 -36.26
C GLU A 289 -13.11 22.99 -37.15
N ALA A 290 -11.81 22.80 -36.99
CA ALA A 290 -10.79 23.49 -37.80
C ALA A 290 -10.81 23.10 -39.28
N THR A 291 -11.25 21.88 -39.60
CA THR A 291 -11.32 21.36 -40.97
C THR A 291 -12.72 21.46 -41.58
N GLY A 292 -13.74 21.84 -40.81
CA GLY A 292 -15.15 21.85 -41.23
C GLY A 292 -15.69 20.45 -41.58
N THR A 293 -15.05 19.39 -41.10
CA THR A 293 -15.34 18.01 -41.51
C THR A 293 -16.43 17.40 -40.63
N SER A 294 -17.55 16.98 -41.22
CA SER A 294 -18.56 16.16 -40.51
C SER A 294 -18.21 14.68 -40.59
N CYS A 295 -18.32 13.94 -39.47
CA CYS A 295 -18.03 12.50 -39.45
C CYS A 295 -19.24 11.64 -39.82
N PRO A 296 -19.21 10.92 -40.96
CA PRO A 296 -20.27 9.97 -41.30
C PRO A 296 -20.25 8.72 -40.40
N PRO A 297 -21.39 8.04 -40.25
CA PRO A 297 -21.53 6.88 -39.36
C PRO A 297 -20.60 5.71 -39.69
N ALA A 298 -20.21 5.55 -40.96
CA ALA A 298 -19.34 4.46 -41.42
C ALA A 298 -17.82 4.76 -41.34
N ALA A 299 -17.40 5.97 -40.97
CA ALA A 299 -15.98 6.32 -40.95
C ALA A 299 -15.23 5.65 -39.79
N THR A 300 -14.45 4.62 -40.07
CA THR A 300 -13.68 3.86 -39.08
C THR A 300 -12.19 4.24 -39.03
N SER A 301 -11.74 5.14 -39.92
CA SER A 301 -10.34 5.56 -40.05
C SER A 301 -10.19 7.09 -40.02
N GLY A 302 -8.95 7.57 -39.90
CA GLY A 302 -8.64 9.00 -39.82
C GLY A 302 -9.18 9.68 -38.55
N ILE A 303 -9.40 11.00 -38.62
CA ILE A 303 -9.86 11.83 -37.48
C ILE A 303 -11.19 11.31 -36.92
N CYS A 304 -12.10 10.90 -37.80
CA CYS A 304 -13.40 10.34 -37.41
C CYS A 304 -13.30 8.95 -36.75
N GLY A 305 -12.39 8.10 -37.23
CA GLY A 305 -12.08 6.82 -36.59
C GLY A 305 -11.45 7.02 -35.21
N GLY A 306 -10.52 7.97 -35.07
CA GLY A 306 -9.88 8.33 -33.80
C GLY A 306 -10.86 8.86 -32.76
N LEU A 307 -11.75 9.79 -33.16
CA LEU A 307 -12.82 10.31 -32.29
C LEU A 307 -13.76 9.17 -31.84
N ARG A 308 -14.20 8.31 -32.75
CA ARG A 308 -15.10 7.19 -32.44
C ARG A 308 -14.43 6.18 -31.49
N GLY A 309 -13.14 5.88 -31.70
CA GLY A 309 -12.36 5.03 -30.81
C GLY A 309 -12.22 5.64 -29.41
N ALA A 310 -11.94 6.94 -29.30
CA ALA A 310 -11.86 7.64 -28.03
C ALA A 310 -13.20 7.67 -27.27
N LEU A 311 -14.31 7.89 -27.97
CA LEU A 311 -15.65 7.87 -27.39
C LEU A 311 -16.05 6.47 -26.93
N SER A 312 -15.83 5.44 -27.75
CA SER A 312 -16.14 4.05 -27.38
C SER A 312 -15.28 3.57 -26.20
N ALA A 313 -14.00 3.92 -26.16
CA ALA A 313 -13.13 3.61 -25.02
C ALA A 313 -13.58 4.32 -23.73
N ARG A 314 -14.00 5.59 -23.83
CA ARG A 314 -14.59 6.34 -22.71
C ARG A 314 -15.88 5.69 -22.21
N ASP A 315 -16.78 5.28 -23.10
CA ASP A 315 -18.06 4.66 -22.72
C ASP A 315 -17.84 3.30 -22.05
N THR A 316 -16.88 2.53 -22.55
CA THR A 316 -16.52 1.22 -21.97
C THR A 316 -15.86 1.38 -20.59
N LEU A 317 -14.96 2.37 -20.43
CA LEU A 317 -14.30 2.65 -19.15
C LEU A 317 -15.23 3.29 -18.12
N SER A 318 -16.13 4.18 -18.55
CA SER A 318 -17.10 4.84 -17.67
C SER A 318 -18.21 3.88 -17.20
N SER A 319 -18.69 2.99 -18.08
CA SER A 319 -19.61 1.93 -17.69
C SER A 319 -18.94 0.93 -16.73
N ALA A 320 -17.70 0.52 -17.00
CA ALA A 320 -16.93 -0.33 -16.09
C ALA A 320 -16.69 0.34 -14.73
N ALA A 321 -16.34 1.64 -14.71
CA ALA A 321 -16.19 2.41 -13.47
C ALA A 321 -17.52 2.49 -12.70
N ALA A 322 -18.64 2.75 -13.38
CA ALA A 322 -19.96 2.78 -12.75
C ALA A 322 -20.32 1.44 -12.09
N TRP A 323 -20.03 0.31 -12.74
CA TRP A 323 -20.22 -1.02 -12.15
C TRP A 323 -19.32 -1.26 -10.92
N THR A 324 -18.07 -0.78 -10.93
CA THR A 324 -17.20 -0.89 -9.76
C THR A 324 -17.68 -0.07 -8.57
N PHE A 325 -18.20 1.15 -8.79
CA PHE A 325 -18.75 1.98 -7.72
C PHE A 325 -20.10 1.49 -7.21
N LEU A 326 -20.98 0.99 -8.08
CA LEU A 326 -22.24 0.37 -7.67
C LEU A 326 -21.99 -0.92 -6.86
N GLY A 327 -21.04 -1.76 -7.29
CA GLY A 327 -20.62 -2.94 -6.54
C GLY A 327 -20.06 -2.61 -5.15
N ALA A 328 -19.18 -1.61 -5.08
CA ALA A 328 -18.62 -1.15 -3.81
C ALA A 328 -19.68 -0.51 -2.89
N GLY A 329 -20.61 0.27 -3.45
CA GLY A 329 -21.67 0.95 -2.71
C GLY A 329 -22.70 -0.02 -2.11
N VAL A 330 -23.11 -1.07 -2.84
CA VAL A 330 -24.04 -2.09 -2.33
C VAL A 330 -23.40 -2.88 -1.19
N VAL A 331 -22.14 -3.29 -1.33
CA VAL A 331 -21.42 -4.04 -0.29
C VAL A 331 -21.16 -3.16 0.95
N GLY A 332 -20.75 -1.91 0.75
CA GLY A 332 -20.55 -0.95 1.83
C GLY A 332 -21.85 -0.64 2.59
N GLY A 333 -22.94 -0.36 1.85
CA GLY A 333 -24.25 -0.07 2.43
C GLY A 333 -24.85 -1.25 3.19
N ALA A 334 -24.75 -2.47 2.65
CA ALA A 334 -25.20 -3.68 3.34
C ALA A 334 -24.42 -3.95 4.63
N THR A 335 -23.11 -3.69 4.62
CA THR A 335 -22.24 -3.85 5.81
C THR A 335 -22.61 -2.86 6.91
N VAL A 336 -22.84 -1.59 6.57
CA VAL A 336 -23.29 -0.57 7.51
C VAL A 336 -24.68 -0.92 8.06
N ALA A 337 -25.64 -1.26 7.20
CA ALA A 337 -26.98 -1.65 7.62
C ALA A 337 -26.96 -2.87 8.57
N TYR A 338 -26.14 -3.86 8.28
CA TYR A 338 -25.96 -5.03 9.14
C TYR A 338 -25.41 -4.66 10.51
N SER A 339 -24.41 -3.77 10.59
CA SER A 339 -23.83 -3.32 11.86
C SER A 339 -24.82 -2.56 12.76
N VAL A 340 -25.71 -1.76 12.16
CA VAL A 340 -26.77 -1.02 12.87
C VAL A 340 -27.90 -1.97 13.36
N LEU A 341 -28.26 -2.97 12.56
CA LEU A 341 -29.23 -4.00 12.94
C LEU A 341 -28.69 -4.97 14.01
N ALA A 342 -27.38 -5.22 14.02
CA ALA A 342 -26.75 -6.07 15.03
C ALA A 342 -26.64 -5.36 16.39
N SER A 343 -26.30 -4.06 16.41
CA SER A 343 -26.17 -3.25 17.62
C SER A 343 -27.53 -2.96 18.32
N SER A 344 -28.60 -2.79 17.53
CA SER A 344 -29.96 -2.64 18.07
C SER A 344 -30.50 -3.93 18.73
N ARG A 345 -30.05 -5.11 18.30
CA ARG A 345 -30.42 -6.40 18.93
C ARG A 345 -29.62 -6.72 20.19
N ALA A 346 -28.36 -6.26 20.29
CA ALA A 346 -27.54 -6.45 21.48
C ALA A 346 -28.05 -5.65 22.70
N SER A 347 -28.79 -4.57 22.47
CA SER A 347 -29.42 -3.77 23.53
C SER A 347 -30.71 -4.39 24.10
N ALA A 348 -31.17 -5.51 23.54
CA ALA A 348 -32.40 -6.21 23.93
C ALA A 348 -32.12 -7.51 24.71
N SER A 349 -31.16 -7.52 25.63
CA SER A 349 -31.08 -8.59 26.63
C SER A 349 -32.10 -8.32 27.75
N PRO A 350 -33.08 -9.21 27.99
CA PRO A 350 -34.01 -9.04 29.08
C PRO A 350 -33.24 -9.16 30.41
N ARG A 351 -33.37 -8.15 31.28
CA ARG A 351 -32.88 -8.21 32.66
C ARG A 351 -33.47 -9.44 33.34
N MET A 352 -32.65 -10.46 33.54
CA MET A 352 -32.98 -11.62 34.35
C MET A 352 -33.05 -11.15 35.81
N GLY A 353 -34.27 -10.85 36.26
CA GLY A 353 -34.54 -10.46 37.64
C GLY A 353 -34.03 -11.53 38.59
N SER A 354 -33.12 -11.15 39.49
CA SER A 354 -32.65 -11.98 40.58
C SER A 354 -33.85 -12.42 41.42
N ARG A 355 -34.18 -13.71 41.34
CA ARG A 355 -35.21 -14.33 42.17
C ARG A 355 -34.62 -14.50 43.57
N SER A 356 -34.96 -13.59 44.48
CA SER A 356 -34.65 -13.73 45.91
C SER A 356 -35.47 -14.88 46.49
N THR A 357 -34.82 -15.98 46.84
CA THR A 357 -35.41 -17.06 47.63
C THR A 357 -35.57 -16.58 49.08
N PRO A 358 -36.77 -16.64 49.69
CA PRO A 358 -36.92 -16.35 51.11
C PRO A 358 -36.39 -17.53 51.93
N SER A 359 -35.55 -17.20 52.92
CA SER A 359 -35.03 -18.11 53.94
C SER A 359 -36.14 -18.79 54.76
N PRO A 360 -35.99 -20.06 55.18
CA PRO A 360 -36.97 -20.70 56.04
C PRO A 360 -36.95 -20.06 57.42
N ARG A 361 -38.09 -19.49 57.84
CA ARG A 361 -38.30 -19.02 59.21
C ARG A 361 -38.49 -20.22 60.13
N MET A 362 -37.48 -20.47 60.97
CA MET A 362 -37.55 -21.37 62.11
C MET A 362 -38.54 -20.80 63.14
N TRP A 363 -39.68 -21.47 63.30
CA TRP A 363 -40.65 -21.17 64.35
C TRP A 363 -40.20 -21.84 65.64
N ILE A 364 -39.80 -21.04 66.63
CA ILE A 364 -39.62 -21.47 68.01
C ILE A 364 -40.98 -21.29 68.70
N ALA A 365 -41.62 -22.40 69.07
CA ALA A 365 -42.84 -22.39 69.86
C ALA A 365 -42.52 -21.98 71.33
N PRO A 366 -43.33 -21.11 71.96
CA PRO A 366 -43.14 -20.74 73.36
C PRO A 366 -43.60 -21.88 74.28
N GLY A 367 -42.84 -22.08 75.34
CA GLY A 367 -42.89 -23.23 76.22
C GLY A 367 -44.17 -23.39 77.05
N SER A 368 -44.48 -24.66 77.30
CA SER A 368 -45.33 -25.12 78.38
C SER A 368 -44.47 -25.93 79.37
N VAL A 369 -44.24 -25.36 80.55
CA VAL A 369 -43.83 -26.03 81.79
C VAL A 369 -44.99 -25.70 82.75
N PRO A 370 -45.52 -26.58 83.62
CA PRO A 370 -44.72 -27.45 84.49
C PRO A 370 -45.37 -28.80 84.91
N ALA A 371 -44.57 -29.66 85.55
CA ALA A 371 -44.89 -30.38 86.79
C ALA A 371 -43.98 -31.61 86.93
N GLY A 372 -43.22 -31.70 88.01
CA GLY A 372 -42.38 -32.87 88.29
C GLY A 372 -41.35 -32.61 89.37
N VAL A 373 -41.83 -32.48 90.61
CA VAL A 373 -41.05 -32.39 91.83
C VAL A 373 -40.31 -33.70 92.10
N THR A 374 -39.03 -33.63 92.48
CA THR A 374 -38.45 -34.48 93.53
C THR A 374 -37.19 -33.83 94.12
N LEU A 375 -37.34 -33.30 95.34
CA LEU A 375 -36.23 -33.07 96.27
C LEU A 375 -36.45 -33.97 97.49
N ARG A 376 -35.49 -34.85 97.74
CA ARG A 376 -35.00 -35.33 99.05
C ARG A 376 -33.78 -36.20 98.75
N GLY A 377 -32.58 -35.78 99.14
CA GLY A 377 -32.06 -35.85 100.51
C GLY A 377 -31.31 -37.20 100.57
N ASP A 378 -29.98 -37.22 100.47
CA ASP A 378 -29.16 -37.16 101.68
C ASP A 378 -29.51 -35.99 102.60
N PHE A 379 -30.07 -36.29 103.77
CA PHE A 379 -30.26 -37.66 104.31
C PHE A 379 -31.35 -38.50 103.63
#